data_AF-A0A1H0WHM1-F1
#
_entry.id   AF-A0A1H0WHM1-F1
#
_cell.length_a   1.000
_cell.length_b   1.000
_cell.length_c   1.000
_cell.angle_alpha   90.00
_cell.angle_beta   90.00
_cell.angle_gamma   90.00
#
_symmetry.space_group_name_H-M   'P 1'
#
loop_
_entity.id
_entity.type
_entity.pdbx_description
1 polymer ?
#
loop_
_entity_poly.entity_id
_entity_poly.type
_entity_poly.pdbx_seq_one_letter_code
_entity_poly.pdbx_strand_id
1 'polypeptide(L)'
;MPRKPYPTDVSDEEWSFAAPYLTLMDPHAPQRGHDLREVFNALRWLVRAGAPWRMLPNDLPPWEAVYQQSRRWLDAGCFEAMVSDLRSIIR
;
A
#
# COMPACT_ATOMS: atom_id res chain seq x y z
N MET A 1 7.92 -7.64 17.64
CA MET A 1 8.43 -8.67 16.71
C MET A 1 7.84 -8.38 15.34
N PRO A 2 8.59 -8.49 14.23
CA PRO A 2 7.99 -8.36 12.91
C PRO A 2 6.90 -9.43 12.75
N ARG A 3 5.73 -9.04 12.22
CA ARG A 3 4.63 -9.98 11.97
C ARG A 3 5.04 -11.02 10.93
N LYS A 4 4.36 -12.15 10.90
CA LYS A 4 4.52 -13.11 9.82
C LYS A 4 4.01 -12.47 8.50
N PRO A 5 4.76 -12.55 7.39
CA PRO A 5 4.29 -11.98 6.13
C PRO A 5 3.06 -12.74 5.61
N TYR A 6 2.14 -12.00 4.98
CA TYR A 6 1.03 -12.60 4.23
C TYR A 6 1.49 -12.97 2.82
N PRO A 7 0.86 -13.96 2.16
CA PRO A 7 1.12 -14.24 0.75
C PRO A 7 0.83 -13.06 -0.20
N THR A 8 0.09 -12.06 0.28
CA THR A 8 -0.24 -10.82 -0.44
C THR A 8 0.78 -9.70 -0.24
N ASP A 9 1.74 -9.88 0.66
CA ASP A 9 2.76 -8.87 0.91
C ASP A 9 3.67 -8.73 -0.30
N VAL A 10 4.08 -7.49 -0.58
CA VAL A 10 5.02 -7.24 -1.68
C VAL A 10 6.43 -7.69 -1.34
N SER A 11 7.11 -8.24 -2.33
CA SER A 11 8.56 -8.44 -2.28
C SER A 11 9.30 -7.10 -2.21
N ASP A 12 10.60 -7.13 -1.92
CA ASP A 12 11.42 -5.92 -1.92
C ASP A 12 11.52 -5.27 -3.31
N GLU A 13 11.49 -6.10 -4.36
CA GLU A 13 11.50 -5.64 -5.75
C GLU A 13 10.17 -4.98 -6.13
N GLU A 14 9.03 -5.64 -5.84
CA GLU A 14 7.71 -5.07 -6.06
C GLU A 14 7.53 -3.76 -5.27
N TRP A 15 8.05 -3.71 -4.04
CA TRP A 15 8.03 -2.49 -3.23
C TRP A 15 8.89 -1.39 -3.84
N SER A 16 10.11 -1.71 -4.29
CA SER A 16 11.01 -0.73 -4.91
C SER A 16 10.39 -0.10 -6.16
N PHE A 17 9.62 -0.88 -6.91
CA PHE A 17 8.84 -0.37 -8.04
C PHE A 17 7.64 0.49 -7.60
N ALA A 18 6.89 0.06 -6.58
CA ALA A 18 5.67 0.75 -6.15
C ALA A 18 5.93 2.04 -5.33
N ALA A 19 7.00 2.06 -4.53
CA ALA A 19 7.27 3.11 -3.55
C ALA A 19 7.34 4.52 -4.14
N PRO A 20 7.95 4.78 -5.32
CA PRO A 20 7.97 6.10 -5.93
C PRO A 20 6.59 6.69 -6.21
N TYR A 21 5.61 5.87 -6.60
CA TYR A 21 4.23 6.33 -6.87
C TYR A 21 3.43 6.55 -5.59
N LEU A 22 3.66 5.71 -4.58
CA LEU A 22 2.88 5.72 -3.34
C LEU A 22 3.40 6.75 -2.32
N THR A 23 4.64 7.21 -2.48
CA THR A 23 5.26 8.22 -1.59
C THR A 23 4.82 9.62 -2.00
N LEU A 24 3.56 9.97 -1.68
CA LEU A 24 2.99 11.29 -1.95
C LEU A 24 3.55 12.42 -1.07
N MET A 25 4.26 12.05 0.01
CA MET A 25 4.90 12.96 0.95
C MET A 25 6.23 12.36 1.40
N ASP A 26 7.09 13.19 1.96
CA ASP A 26 8.38 12.76 2.52
C ASP A 26 8.24 11.53 3.45
N PRO A 27 9.10 10.51 3.34
CA PRO A 27 9.07 9.34 4.22
C PRO A 27 9.19 9.62 5.71
N HIS A 28 9.84 10.71 6.08
CA HIS A 28 10.06 11.16 7.45
C HIS A 28 9.04 12.21 7.91
N ALA A 29 7.98 12.47 7.14
CA ALA A 29 6.92 13.38 7.54
C ALA A 29 6.30 12.93 8.89
N PRO A 30 6.24 13.80 9.91
CA PRO A 30 5.79 13.43 11.26
C PRO A 30 4.33 12.97 11.32
N GLN A 31 3.54 13.30 10.29
CA GLN A 31 2.15 12.84 10.13
C GLN A 31 2.04 11.35 9.74
N ARG A 32 3.16 10.72 9.35
CA ARG A 32 3.19 9.30 8.96
C ARG A 32 3.31 8.42 10.21
N GLY A 33 2.16 8.00 10.74
CA GLY A 33 2.09 7.11 11.90
C GLY A 33 2.35 5.63 11.61
N HIS A 34 2.36 5.22 10.34
CA HIS A 34 2.53 3.83 9.92
C HIS A 34 3.49 3.72 8.73
N ASP A 35 4.25 2.63 8.70
CA ASP A 35 5.10 2.30 7.56
C ASP A 35 4.27 2.16 6.29
N LEU A 36 4.71 2.81 5.21
CA LEU A 36 3.93 2.92 3.97
C LEU A 36 3.82 1.57 3.24
N ARG A 37 4.85 0.73 3.34
CA ARG A 37 4.83 -0.63 2.78
C ARG A 37 3.82 -1.48 3.52
N GLU A 38 3.74 -1.34 4.84
CA GLU A 38 2.76 -2.06 5.65
C GLU A 38 1.31 -1.61 5.35
N VAL A 39 1.11 -0.31 5.12
CA VAL A 39 -0.20 0.20 4.67
C VAL A 39 -0.56 -0.37 3.29
N PHE A 40 0.41 -0.47 2.38
CA PHE A 40 0.18 -1.05 1.06
C PHE A 40 -0.08 -2.56 1.11
N ASN A 41 0.66 -3.30 1.93
CA ASN A 41 0.45 -4.72 2.21
C ASN A 41 -0.97 -4.97 2.74
N ALA A 42 -1.43 -4.13 3.68
CA ALA A 42 -2.79 -4.22 4.22
C ALA A 42 -3.86 -3.98 3.15
N LEU A 43 -3.65 -3.00 2.27
CA LEU A 43 -4.56 -2.76 1.14
C LEU A 43 -4.59 -3.95 0.18
N ARG A 44 -3.44 -4.53 -0.17
CA ARG A 44 -3.37 -5.73 -1.03
C ARG A 44 -4.09 -6.92 -0.39
N TRP A 45 -3.94 -7.11 0.91
CA TRP A 45 -4.66 -8.13 1.65
C TRP A 45 -6.18 -7.93 1.54
N LEU A 46 -6.68 -6.71 1.79
CA LEU A 46 -8.10 -6.39 1.69
C LEU A 46 -8.67 -6.66 0.29
N VAL A 47 -7.98 -6.18 -0.75
CA VAL A 47 -8.40 -6.36 -2.15
C VAL A 47 -8.42 -7.85 -2.51
N ARG A 48 -7.44 -8.63 -2.06
CA ARG A 48 -7.38 -10.07 -2.33
C ARG A 48 -8.44 -10.86 -1.56
N ALA A 49 -8.68 -10.50 -0.30
CA ALA A 49 -9.63 -11.19 0.57
C ALA A 49 -11.09 -10.82 0.26
N GLY A 50 -11.35 -9.66 -0.34
CA GLY A 50 -12.71 -9.12 -0.53
C GLY A 50 -13.41 -8.81 0.80
N ALA A 51 -12.64 -8.61 1.87
CA ALA A 51 -13.13 -8.44 3.22
C ALA A 51 -13.62 -7.01 3.49
N PRO A 52 -14.64 -6.81 4.34
CA PRO A 52 -14.96 -5.49 4.87
C PRO A 52 -13.77 -4.88 5.62
N TRP A 53 -13.58 -3.56 5.52
CA TRP A 53 -12.48 -2.82 6.14
C TRP A 53 -12.27 -3.13 7.63
N ARG A 54 -13.35 -3.24 8.40
CA ARG A 54 -13.30 -3.53 9.84
C ARG A 54 -12.84 -4.94 10.19
N MET A 55 -12.68 -5.83 9.21
CA MET A 55 -12.13 -7.18 9.39
C MET A 55 -10.64 -7.25 9.06
N LEU A 56 -9.98 -6.10 8.86
CA LEU A 56 -8.54 -6.08 8.67
C LEU A 56 -7.85 -6.72 9.89
N PRO A 57 -6.90 -7.66 9.68
CA PRO A 57 -6.15 -8.29 10.77
C PRO A 57 -5.47 -7.27 11.68
N ASN A 58 -5.49 -7.55 13.00
CA ASN A 58 -4.95 -6.65 14.02
C ASN A 58 -3.42 -6.52 14.00
N ASP A 59 -2.72 -7.38 13.25
CA ASP A 59 -1.27 -7.31 13.06
C ASP A 59 -0.87 -6.37 11.90
N LEU A 60 -1.82 -5.91 11.08
CA LEU A 60 -1.64 -4.88 10.06
C LEU A 60 -1.97 -3.49 10.63
N PRO A 61 -1.57 -2.39 9.95
CA PRO A 61 -1.98 -1.04 10.35
C PRO A 61 -3.50 -0.91 10.50
N PRO A 62 -4.01 -0.06 11.42
CA PRO A 62 -5.44 0.11 11.64
C PRO A 62 -6.20 0.44 10.36
N TRP A 63 -7.40 -0.13 10.20
CA TRP A 63 -8.18 0.00 8.97
C TRP A 63 -8.47 1.46 8.60
N GLU A 64 -8.61 2.36 9.58
CA GLU A 64 -8.80 3.79 9.36
C GLU A 64 -7.61 4.41 8.62
N ALA A 65 -6.38 4.07 9.04
CA ALA A 65 -5.16 4.57 8.42
C ALA A 65 -5.00 4.02 7.00
N VAL A 66 -5.27 2.72 6.81
CA VAL A 66 -5.23 2.08 5.48
C VAL A 66 -6.29 2.66 4.55
N TYR A 67 -7.50 2.91 5.06
CA TYR A 67 -8.58 3.52 4.29
C TYR A 67 -8.23 4.96 3.87
N GLN A 68 -7.79 5.80 4.81
CA GLN A 68 -7.45 7.19 4.50
C GLN A 68 -6.29 7.29 3.50
N GLN A 69 -5.25 6.47 3.66
CA GLN A 69 -4.11 6.50 2.76
C GLN A 69 -4.46 5.92 1.39
N SER A 70 -5.25 4.83 1.32
CA SER A 70 -5.69 4.27 0.05
C SER A 70 -6.55 5.25 -0.73
N ARG A 71 -7.42 6.02 -0.06
CA ARG A 71 -8.16 7.13 -0.66
C ARG A 71 -7.24 8.20 -1.26
N ARG A 72 -6.21 8.62 -0.52
CA ARG A 72 -5.22 9.60 -1.02
C ARG A 72 -4.50 9.10 -2.28
N TRP A 73 -4.10 7.83 -2.31
CA TRP A 73 -3.46 7.24 -3.48
C TRP A 73 -4.38 7.18 -4.70
N LEU A 74 -5.66 6.82 -4.50
CA LEU A 74 -6.66 6.82 -5.56
C LEU A 74 -6.93 8.23 -6.08
N ASP A 75 -7.10 9.21 -5.19
CA ASP A 75 -7.36 10.60 -5.57
C ASP A 75 -6.18 11.23 -6.31
N ALA A 76 -4.96 10.79 -6.00
CA ALA A 76 -3.73 11.21 -6.68
C ALA A 76 -3.43 10.44 -7.98
N GLY A 77 -4.23 9.42 -8.35
CA GLY A 77 -4.02 8.63 -9.55
C GLY A 77 -2.76 7.74 -9.51
N CYS A 78 -2.29 7.36 -8.32
CA CYS A 78 -1.03 6.62 -8.16
C CYS A 78 -1.04 5.28 -8.92
N PHE A 79 -2.17 4.58 -8.90
CA PHE A 79 -2.27 3.25 -9.51
C PHE A 79 -2.37 3.33 -11.03
N GLU A 80 -3.05 4.34 -11.55
CA GLU A 80 -3.14 4.66 -12.98
C GLU A 80 -1.75 4.99 -13.53
N ALA A 81 -0.98 5.83 -12.83
CA ALA A 81 0.40 6.16 -13.19
C ALA A 81 1.28 4.89 -13.19
N MET A 82 1.21 4.09 -12.12
CA MET A 82 1.96 2.84 -12.01
C MET A 82 1.65 1.85 -13.15
N VAL A 83 0.38 1.68 -13.51
CA VAL A 83 -0.04 0.81 -14.62
C VAL A 83 0.39 1.37 -15.97
N SER A 84 0.35 2.69 -16.15
CA SER A 84 0.82 3.36 -17.36
C SER A 84 2.30 3.09 -17.60
N ASP A 85 3.13 3.27 -16.58
CA ASP A 85 4.58 3.06 -16.68
C ASP A 85 4.92 1.57 -16.85
N LEU A 86 4.22 0.67 -16.16
CA LEU A 86 4.41 -0.77 -16.39
C LEU A 86 4.09 -1.17 -17.84
N ARG A 87 3.04 -0.59 -18.44
CA ARG A 87 2.67 -0.84 -19.84
C ARG A 87 3.69 -0.28 -20.84
N SER A 88 4.40 0.78 -20.49
CA SER A 88 5.42 1.35 -21.37
C SER A 88 6.70 0.49 -21.42
N ILE A 89 7.00 -0.22 -20.33
CA ILE A 89 8.17 -1.12 -20.22
C ILE A 89 7.95 -2.45 -20.95
N ILE A 90 6.71 -2.95 -20.98
CA ILE A 90 6.38 -4.26 -21.59
C ILE A 90 6.20 -4.18 -23.12
N ARG A 91 6.07 -2.96 -23.68
CA ARG A 91 6.00 -2.72 -25.13
C ARG A 91 7.38 -2.60 -25.74
#